data_AF-A0A352PYD1-F1
#
_entry.id   AF-A0A352PYD1-F1
#
_cell.length_a   1.000
_cell.length_b   1.000
_cell.length_c   1.000
_cell.angle_alpha   90.00
_cell.angle_beta   90.00
_cell.angle_gamma   90.00
#
_symmetry.space_group_name_H-M   'P 1'
#
loop_
_entity.id
_entity.type
_entity.pdbx_description
1 polymer ?
#
loop_
_entity_poly.entity_id
_entity_poly.type
_entity_poly.pdbx_seq_one_letter_code
_entity_poly.pdbx_strand_id
1 'polypeptide(L)' 'LRLPVFHILEPEMKQAIPADVYEQQAGFMELIVDTEELGKRFREARRSLEQNG' A
#
# COMPACT_ATOMS: atom_id res chain seq x y z
N LEU A 1 2.98 17.50 8.35
CA LEU A 1 4.18 16.74 7.91
C LEU A 1 3.82 16.13 6.56
N ARG A 2 4.46 16.51 5.45
CA ARG A 2 4.16 16.00 4.08
C ARG A 2 4.73 14.58 3.91
N LEU A 3 4.40 13.69 4.84
CA LEU A 3 4.92 12.33 4.84
C LEU A 3 4.16 11.49 3.82
N PRO A 4 4.86 10.62 3.08
CA PRO A 4 4.20 9.71 2.16
C PRO A 4 3.35 8.71 2.95
N VAL A 5 2.09 8.57 2.55
CA VAL A 5 1.14 7.61 3.11
C VAL A 5 1.00 6.43 2.16
N PHE A 6 1.10 5.23 2.72
CA PHE A 6 1.00 3.97 1.99
C PHE A 6 -0.13 3.13 2.53
N HIS A 7 -0.75 2.35 1.66
CA HIS A 7 -1.68 1.30 2.05
C HIS A 7 -0.90 0.05 2.48
N ILE A 8 -1.42 -0.68 3.47
CA ILE A 8 -0.75 -1.88 4.02
C ILE A 8 -0.50 -2.96 2.97
N LEU A 9 -1.35 -3.02 1.93
CA LEU A 9 -1.27 -3.98 0.82
C LEU A 9 -0.32 -3.54 -0.31
N GLU A 10 0.36 -2.41 -0.19
CA GLU A 10 1.38 -2.03 -1.16
C GLU A 10 2.64 -2.93 -1.04
N PRO A 11 3.27 -3.34 -2.15
CA PRO A 11 4.40 -4.27 -2.12
C PRO A 11 5.57 -3.82 -1.23
N GLU A 12 5.83 -2.52 -1.18
CA GLU A 12 6.89 -1.93 -0.36
C GLU A 12 6.59 -2.07 1.14
N MET A 13 5.32 -2.00 1.52
CA MET A 13 4.89 -2.21 2.91
C MET A 13 4.99 -3.69 3.30
N LYS A 14 4.59 -4.60 2.42
CA LYS A 14 4.72 -6.05 2.65
C LYS A 14 6.16 -6.48 2.92
N GLN A 15 7.14 -5.87 2.25
CA GLN A 15 8.57 -6.13 2.50
C GLN A 15 9.09 -5.54 3.82
N ALA A 16 8.44 -4.50 4.34
CA ALA A 16 8.83 -3.82 5.57
C ALA A 16 8.20 -4.45 6.84
N ILE A 17 7.22 -5.33 6.68
CA ILE A 17 6.49 -5.95 7.78
C ILE A 17 6.95 -7.40 7.96
N PRO A 18 7.18 -7.89 9.20
CA PRO A 18 7.44 -9.29 9.45
C PRO A 18 6.40 -10.19 8.78
N ALA A 19 6.86 -11.21 8.06
CA ALA A 19 6.00 -12.01 7.19
C ALA A 19 4.87 -12.72 7.95
N ASP A 20 5.15 -13.19 9.17
CA ASP A 20 4.17 -13.82 10.07
C ASP A 20 3.05 -12.85 10.46
N VAL A 21 3.39 -11.62 10.80
CA VAL A 21 2.43 -10.57 11.14
C VAL A 21 1.60 -10.17 9.91
N TYR A 22 2.24 -9.98 8.76
CA TYR A 22 1.54 -9.61 7.53
C TYR A 22 0.55 -10.69 7.10
N GLU A 23 0.98 -11.95 7.09
CA GLU A 23 0.14 -13.07 6.69
C GLU A 23 -1.07 -13.20 7.62
N GLN A 24 -0.87 -13.09 8.94
CA GLN A 24 -1.94 -13.19 9.93
C GLN A 24 -2.97 -12.06 9.80
N GLN A 25 -2.54 -10.84 9.48
CA GLN A 25 -3.39 -9.64 9.56
C GLN A 25 -3.94 -9.18 8.20
N ALA A 26 -3.17 -9.36 7.11
CA ALA A 26 -3.46 -8.81 5.79
C ALA A 26 -3.46 -9.86 4.67
N GLY A 27 -2.92 -11.06 4.90
CA GLY A 27 -2.81 -12.12 3.89
C GLY A 27 -4.16 -12.48 3.24
N PHE A 28 -5.23 -12.56 4.05
CA PHE A 28 -6.58 -12.83 3.53
C PHE A 28 -7.12 -11.69 2.64
N MET A 29 -6.82 -10.43 2.97
CA MET A 29 -7.25 -9.30 2.14
C MET A 29 -6.56 -9.27 0.78
N GLU A 30 -5.29 -9.69 0.70
CA GLU A 30 -4.55 -9.76 -0.56
C GLU A 30 -5.13 -10.78 -1.55
N LEU A 31 -5.84 -11.80 -1.06
CA LEU A 31 -6.53 -12.78 -1.91
C LEU A 31 -7.87 -12.25 -2.48
N ILE A 32 -8.43 -11.22 -1.86
CA ILE A 32 -9.75 -10.67 -2.21
C ILE A 32 -9.61 -9.39 -3.03
N VAL A 33 -8.62 -8.57 -2.69
CA VAL A 33 -8.40 -7.26 -3.27
C VAL A 33 -7.42 -7.38 -4.43
N ASP A 34 -7.76 -6.74 -5.55
CA ASP A 34 -6.81 -6.50 -6.64
C ASP A 34 -5.73 -5.52 -6.17
N THR A 35 -4.62 -6.06 -5.67
CA THR A 35 -3.51 -5.29 -5.12
C THR A 35 -2.74 -4.52 -6.18
N GLU A 36 -2.78 -4.95 -7.44
CA GLU A 36 -2.13 -4.24 -8.55
C GLU A 36 -2.86 -2.93 -8.86
N GLU A 37 -4.18 -3.00 -9.04
CA GLU A 37 -5.04 -1.83 -9.30
C GLU A 37 -5.05 -0.90 -8.07
N LEU A 38 -5.12 -1.46 -6.85
CA LEU A 38 -5.01 -0.69 -5.62
C LEU A 38 -3.70 0.10 -5.56
N GLY A 39 -2.57 -0.57 -5.79
CA GLY A 39 -1.26 0.06 -5.77
C GLY A 39 -1.13 1.16 -6.83
N LYS A 40 -1.72 0.96 -8.02
CA LYS A 40 -1.76 1.98 -9.07
C LYS A 40 -2.50 3.24 -8.61
N ARG A 41 -3.69 3.10 -8.02
CA ARG A 41 -4.48 4.24 -7.53
C ARG A 41 -3.78 5.02 -6.43
N PHE A 42 -3.15 4.33 -5.46
CA PHE A 42 -2.41 5.02 -4.40
C PHE A 42 -1.18 5.77 -4.93
N ARG A 43 -0.45 5.20 -5.91
CA ARG A 43 0.65 5.91 -6.58
C ARG A 43 0.18 7.15 -7.33
N GLU A 44 -0.94 7.08 -8.03
CA GLU A 44 -1.54 8.23 -8.72
C GLU A 44 -1.97 9.32 -7.73
N ALA A 45 -2.62 8.94 -6.64
CA ALA A 45 -3.01 9.87 -5.58
C ALA A 45 -1.78 10.58 -4.95
N ARG A 46 -0.71 9.82 -4.68
CA ARG A 46 0.53 10.39 -4.12
C ARG A 46 1.19 11.38 -5.07
N ARG A 47 1.29 11.05 -6.37
CA ARG A 47 1.79 11.98 -7.39
C ARG A 47 0.95 13.26 -7.50
N SER A 48 -0.38 13.14 -7.41
CA SER A 48 -1.27 14.30 -7.46
C SER A 48 -1.05 15.25 -6.28
N LEU A 49 -0.79 14.72 -5.07
CA LEU A 49 -0.46 15.53 -3.90
C LEU A 49 0.89 16.24 -4.03
N GLU A 50 1.87 15.63 -4.70
CA GLU A 50 3.17 16.24 -4.99
C GLU A 50 3.08 17.38 -6.03
N GLN A 51 2.14 17.30 -6.98
CA GLN A 51 1.94 18.33 -8.02
C GLN A 51 1.13 19.55 -7.56
N ASN A 52 0.37 19.41 -6.47
CA ASN A 52 -0.51 20.45 -5.92
C ASN A 52 0.08 21.15 -4.67
N GLY A 53 1.34 20.87 -4.31
CA GLY A 53 1.97 21.29 -3.04
C GLY A 53 3.17 22.22 -3.18
#